data_AF-A0A816I1C6-F1
#
_entry.id   AF-A0A816I1C6-F1
#
_cell.length_a   1.000
_cell.length_b   1.000
_cell.length_c   1.000
_cell.angle_alpha   90.00
_cell.angle_beta   90.00
_cell.angle_gamma   90.00
#
_symmetry.space_group_name_H-M   'P 1'
#
loop_
_entity.id
_entity.type
_entity.pdbx_description
1 polymer ?
#
loop_
_entity_poly.entity_id
_entity_poly.type
_entity_poly.pdbx_seq_one_letter_code
_entity_poly.pdbx_strand_id
1 'polypeptide(L)'
;MATSKNQSTKISSSSKSVEQSMNSNLESFTCLWLDQNVNLTQDNLQTQKELRQVINHLRTFDNIDECEQYIRNITKEKVVLIVSGSLGQQIVPRLHDLPQFSACYVFCQDQKANEQWANKYHKVNGVFVERGKLVAKISKDQISRNKVEDSASISVITSGSQSLQARNAIFMWFQLFIEVLL
;
A
#
# COMPACT_ATOMS: atom_id res chain seq x y z
N MET A 1 -52.04 27.03 45.08
CA MET A 1 -51.02 27.45 44.09
C MET A 1 -50.07 26.28 43.93
N ALA A 2 -50.09 25.60 42.78
CA ALA A 2 -49.04 25.75 41.75
C ALA A 2 -47.65 25.41 42.33
N THR A 3 -46.87 24.43 41.86
CA THR A 3 -46.74 23.78 40.56
C THR A 3 -45.64 22.71 40.69
N SER A 4 -45.75 21.59 39.96
CA SER A 4 -44.71 21.00 39.07
C SER A 4 -43.24 21.03 39.52
N LYS A 5 -42.43 19.96 39.43
CA LYS A 5 -42.10 19.12 38.26
C LYS A 5 -41.11 18.04 38.73
N ASN A 6 -41.23 16.78 38.29
CA ASN A 6 -40.42 16.14 37.22
C ASN A 6 -38.90 16.21 37.45
N GLN A 7 -38.08 15.20 37.19
CA GLN A 7 -38.24 14.00 36.38
C GLN A 7 -37.03 13.09 36.62
N SER A 8 -37.27 11.78 36.53
CA SER A 8 -36.26 10.79 36.18
C SER A 8 -35.50 11.21 34.90
N THR A 9 -34.20 11.00 34.83
CA THR A 9 -33.49 10.94 33.55
C THR A 9 -32.64 9.69 33.47
N LYS A 10 -33.23 8.65 32.87
CA LYS A 10 -32.53 7.68 32.04
C LYS A 10 -31.72 8.41 30.97
N ILE A 11 -30.47 8.01 30.79
CA ILE A 11 -29.81 7.95 29.47
C ILE A 11 -28.97 6.68 29.53
N SER A 12 -29.53 5.49 29.35
CA SER A 12 -29.78 4.86 28.04
C SER A 12 -28.90 5.36 26.90
N SER A 13 -28.03 4.45 26.48
CA SER A 13 -27.92 3.99 25.10
C SER A 13 -26.78 4.55 24.26
N SER A 14 -26.13 3.58 23.60
CA SER A 14 -25.73 3.62 22.20
C SER A 14 -24.26 3.94 21.94
N SER A 15 -23.46 2.88 22.02
CA SER A 15 -22.83 2.28 20.86
C SER A 15 -22.48 3.24 19.71
N LYS A 16 -21.19 3.46 19.48
CA LYS A 16 -20.67 3.50 18.11
C LYS A 16 -19.52 2.51 18.04
N SER A 17 -19.91 1.28 17.72
CA SER A 17 -19.08 0.29 17.06
C SER A 17 -18.25 0.99 15.98
N VAL A 18 -16.94 0.81 16.09
CA VAL A 18 -15.99 1.10 15.03
C VAL A 18 -16.31 0.11 13.91
N GLU A 19 -17.28 0.45 13.07
CA GLU A 19 -17.45 -0.17 11.77
C GLU A 19 -16.33 0.37 10.87
N GLN A 20 -15.12 -0.17 11.08
CA GLN A 20 -14.17 -0.26 9.99
C GLN A 20 -14.83 -1.14 8.94
N SER A 21 -15.40 -0.50 7.91
CA SER A 21 -15.85 -1.18 6.72
C SER A 21 -14.67 -2.01 6.21
N MET A 22 -14.78 -3.33 6.35
CA MET A 22 -13.95 -4.27 5.60
C MET A 22 -14.37 -4.15 4.14
N ASN A 23 -13.96 -3.06 3.49
CA ASN A 23 -13.81 -3.04 2.05
C ASN A 23 -12.71 -4.07 1.79
N SER A 24 -13.11 -5.25 1.34
CA SER A 24 -12.21 -6.28 0.86
C SER A 24 -11.23 -5.62 -0.10
N ASN A 25 -9.95 -5.55 0.30
CA ASN A 25 -8.91 -4.96 -0.50
C ASN A 25 -8.77 -5.81 -1.76
N LEU A 26 -9.30 -5.31 -2.88
CA LEU A 26 -9.16 -5.91 -4.20
C LEU A 26 -7.77 -5.64 -4.78
N GLU A 27 -6.98 -4.78 -4.14
CA GLU A 27 -5.58 -4.51 -4.49
C GLU A 27 -4.66 -5.45 -3.71
N SER A 28 -3.63 -5.96 -4.38
CA SER A 28 -2.54 -6.74 -3.76
C SER A 28 -1.66 -5.91 -2.81
N PHE A 29 -1.97 -4.62 -2.64
CA PHE A 29 -1.23 -3.68 -1.83
C PHE A 29 -2.14 -2.73 -1.03
N THR A 30 -1.61 -2.25 0.08
CA THR A 30 -2.19 -1.16 0.88
C THR A 30 -1.27 0.05 0.80
N CYS A 31 -1.84 1.25 0.58
CA CYS A 31 -1.10 2.50 0.65
C CYS A 31 -1.27 3.20 2.00
N LEU A 32 -0.16 3.58 2.61
CA LEU A 32 -0.12 4.30 3.87
C LEU A 32 0.51 5.67 3.67
N TRP A 33 0.02 6.69 4.36
CA TRP A 33 0.66 7.99 4.44
C TRP A 33 0.95 8.37 5.89
N LEU A 34 2.23 8.52 6.22
CA LEU A 34 2.74 8.94 7.51
C LEU A 34 3.24 10.39 7.44
N ASP A 35 2.49 11.30 8.07
CA ASP A 35 2.88 12.70 8.22
C ASP A 35 2.29 13.25 9.54
N GLN A 36 3.11 13.96 10.32
CA GLN A 36 2.72 14.51 11.62
C GLN A 36 1.52 15.47 11.51
N ASN A 37 1.36 16.12 10.35
CA ASN A 37 0.31 17.07 10.06
C ASN A 37 -0.69 16.55 9.04
N VAL A 38 -0.78 15.22 8.81
CA VAL A 38 -1.56 14.62 7.72
C VAL A 38 -3.03 15.07 7.71
N ASN A 39 -3.63 15.31 8.87
CA ASN A 39 -5.01 15.78 9.02
C ASN A 39 -5.13 17.24 9.48
N LEU A 40 -4.02 17.98 9.60
CA LEU A 40 -3.99 19.30 10.22
C LEU A 40 -3.95 20.45 9.20
N THR A 41 -3.26 20.27 8.07
CA THR A 41 -3.10 21.35 7.07
C THR A 41 -4.06 21.18 5.90
N GLN A 42 -4.55 22.29 5.35
CA GLN A 42 -5.39 22.28 4.15
C GLN A 42 -4.68 21.66 2.95
N ASP A 43 -3.36 21.88 2.81
CA ASP A 43 -2.57 21.29 1.74
C ASP A 43 -2.48 19.77 1.87
N ASN A 44 -2.33 19.23 3.08
CA ASN A 44 -2.35 17.78 3.29
C ASN A 44 -3.72 17.18 3.03
N LEU A 45 -4.80 17.87 3.44
CA LEU A 45 -6.17 17.42 3.14
C LEU A 45 -6.44 17.41 1.63
N GLN A 46 -5.94 18.39 0.89
CA GLN A 46 -6.07 18.43 -0.57
C GLN A 46 -5.24 17.31 -1.22
N THR A 47 -4.03 17.09 -0.74
CA THR A 47 -3.17 15.97 -1.17
C THR A 47 -3.84 14.62 -0.91
N GLN A 48 -4.50 14.45 0.24
CA GLN A 48 -5.23 13.24 0.58
C GLN A 48 -6.38 12.98 -0.40
N LYS A 49 -7.11 14.03 -0.79
CA LYS A 49 -8.20 13.92 -1.78
C LYS A 49 -7.68 13.45 -3.13
N GLU A 50 -6.56 14.00 -3.60
CA GLU A 50 -5.98 13.61 -4.89
C GLU A 50 -5.38 12.21 -4.87
N LEU A 51 -4.72 11.82 -3.77
CA LEU A 51 -4.25 10.45 -3.59
C LEU A 51 -5.40 9.45 -3.61
N ARG A 52 -6.53 9.75 -2.93
CA ARG A 52 -7.73 8.89 -2.96
C ARG A 52 -8.40 8.79 -4.33
N GLN A 53 -8.12 9.69 -5.27
CA GLN A 53 -8.63 9.57 -6.64
C GLN A 53 -7.87 8.51 -7.44
N VAL A 54 -6.62 8.20 -7.07
CA VAL A 54 -5.77 7.24 -7.81
C VAL A 54 -5.44 5.98 -7.01
N ILE A 55 -5.76 5.95 -5.71
CA ILE A 55 -5.48 4.86 -4.77
C ILE A 55 -6.79 4.43 -4.13
N ASN A 56 -7.13 3.13 -4.23
CA ASN A 56 -8.38 2.62 -3.68
C ASN A 56 -8.36 2.58 -2.15
N HIS A 57 -7.24 2.17 -1.55
CA HIS A 57 -7.08 2.11 -0.10
C HIS A 57 -5.91 2.97 0.42
N LEU A 58 -6.21 4.22 0.79
CA LEU A 58 -5.27 5.12 1.46
C LEU A 58 -5.58 5.20 2.96
N ARG A 59 -4.64 4.75 3.79
CA ARG A 59 -4.68 4.90 5.25
C ARG A 59 -3.67 5.95 5.72
N THR A 60 -4.00 6.75 6.71
CA THR A 60 -3.13 7.82 7.21
C THR A 60 -2.72 7.61 8.66
N PHE A 61 -1.51 8.02 9.01
CA PHE A 61 -0.94 7.98 10.35
C PHE A 61 -0.22 9.29 10.64
N ASP A 62 -0.30 9.74 11.88
CA ASP A 62 0.48 10.85 12.44
C ASP A 62 1.56 10.37 13.42
N ASN A 63 1.46 9.12 13.90
CA ASN A 63 2.39 8.48 14.81
C ASN A 63 3.25 7.40 14.09
N ILE A 64 4.57 7.46 14.28
CA ILE A 64 5.52 6.50 13.69
C ILE A 64 5.30 5.08 14.22
N ASP A 65 5.13 4.92 15.54
CA ASP A 65 5.07 3.61 16.19
C ASP A 65 3.77 2.87 15.80
N GLU A 66 2.64 3.60 15.74
CA GLU A 66 1.37 3.03 15.26
C GLU A 66 1.45 2.60 13.79
N CYS A 67 2.11 3.40 12.95
CA CYS A 67 2.33 3.09 11.55
C CYS A 67 3.22 1.84 11.41
N GLU A 68 4.33 1.79 12.14
CA GLU A 68 5.27 0.67 12.15
C GLU A 68 4.59 -0.62 12.61
N GLN A 69 3.85 -0.57 13.72
CA GLN A 69 3.11 -1.72 14.24
C GLN A 69 2.07 -2.22 13.24
N TYR A 70 1.36 -1.32 12.58
CA TYR A 70 0.39 -1.68 11.54
C TYR A 70 1.06 -2.41 10.37
N ILE A 71 2.20 -1.91 9.87
CA ILE A 71 2.95 -2.54 8.77
C ILE A 71 3.46 -3.93 9.16
N ARG A 72 3.95 -4.09 10.39
CA ARG A 72 4.44 -5.39 10.90
C ARG A 72 3.32 -6.43 11.01
N ASN A 73 2.10 -5.99 11.29
CA ASN A 73 0.92 -6.88 11.39
C ASN A 73 0.35 -7.29 10.02
N ILE A 74 0.69 -6.59 8.94
CA ILE A 74 0.30 -6.97 7.58
C ILE A 74 1.18 -8.13 7.10
N THR A 75 0.56 -9.27 6.82
CA THR A 75 1.24 -10.49 6.36
C THR A 75 0.91 -10.89 4.92
N LYS A 76 -0.25 -10.46 4.40
CA LYS A 76 -0.76 -10.93 3.11
C LYS A 76 -0.59 -9.93 1.96
N GLU A 77 -0.48 -8.64 2.27
CA GLU A 77 -0.47 -7.57 1.29
C GLU A 77 0.87 -6.87 1.25
N LYS A 78 1.21 -6.27 0.10
CA LYS A 78 2.35 -5.36 0.00
C LYS A 78 1.99 -3.99 0.54
N VAL A 79 2.96 -3.31 1.14
CA VAL A 79 2.79 -1.97 1.68
C VAL A 79 3.54 -0.97 0.81
N VAL A 80 2.81 0.08 0.42
CA VAL A 80 3.36 1.28 -0.21
C VAL A 80 3.23 2.43 0.77
N LEU A 81 4.35 3.05 1.14
CA LEU A 81 4.39 4.10 2.15
C LEU A 81 4.70 5.47 1.52
N ILE A 82 3.94 6.49 1.91
CA ILE A 82 4.23 7.90 1.66
C ILE A 82 4.67 8.47 3.01
N VAL A 83 5.82 9.13 3.08
CA VAL A 83 6.36 9.69 4.33
C VAL A 83 6.79 11.14 4.16
N SER A 84 6.70 11.93 5.22
CA SER A 84 7.45 13.18 5.30
C SER A 84 8.96 12.92 5.44
N GLY A 85 9.80 13.91 5.10
CA GLY A 85 11.26 13.74 5.12
C GLY A 85 11.82 13.30 6.48
N SER A 86 11.43 13.99 7.56
CA SER A 86 11.91 13.73 8.92
C SER A 86 11.44 12.38 9.49
N LEU A 87 10.19 12.00 9.22
CA LEU A 87 9.65 10.71 9.66
C LEU A 87 10.21 9.56 8.80
N GLY A 88 10.41 9.81 7.51
CA GLY A 88 11.01 8.87 6.56
C GLY A 88 12.40 8.43 6.98
N GLN A 89 13.25 9.38 7.37
CA GLN A 89 14.62 9.08 7.83
C GLN A 89 14.63 8.15 9.07
N GLN A 90 13.60 8.21 9.90
CA GLN A 90 13.48 7.39 11.12
C GLN A 90 12.86 6.02 10.86
N ILE A 91 11.80 5.94 10.05
CA ILE A 91 11.01 4.73 9.87
C ILE A 91 11.56 3.81 8.76
N VAL A 92 12.12 4.37 7.68
CA VAL A 92 12.62 3.58 6.54
C VAL A 92 13.70 2.57 6.95
N PRO A 93 14.71 2.92 7.78
CA PRO A 93 15.71 1.94 8.22
C PRO A 93 15.10 0.76 8.99
N ARG A 94 13.98 0.95 9.70
CA ARG A 94 13.33 -0.09 10.52
C ARG A 94 12.45 -1.03 9.70
N LEU A 95 11.95 -0.54 8.57
CA LEU A 95 11.03 -1.26 7.68
C LEU A 95 11.74 -1.86 6.46
N HIS A 96 12.95 -1.41 6.14
CA HIS A 96 13.62 -1.74 4.88
C HIS A 96 13.74 -3.25 4.64
N ASP A 97 14.00 -4.03 5.69
CA ASP A 97 14.18 -5.48 5.59
C ASP A 97 12.85 -6.26 5.54
N LEU A 98 11.72 -5.60 5.78
CA LEU A 98 10.42 -6.26 5.80
C LEU A 98 9.98 -6.66 4.38
N PRO A 99 9.56 -7.93 4.15
CA PRO A 99 9.17 -8.41 2.83
C PRO A 99 7.85 -7.79 2.34
N GLN A 100 6.96 -7.41 3.25
CA GLN A 100 5.72 -6.70 2.91
C GLN A 100 5.99 -5.24 2.51
N PHE A 101 7.06 -4.61 3.01
CA PHE A 101 7.42 -3.24 2.65
C PHE A 101 7.97 -3.21 1.22
N SER A 102 7.17 -2.69 0.29
CA SER A 102 7.44 -2.78 -1.15
C SER A 102 8.04 -1.50 -1.73
N ALA A 103 7.48 -0.34 -1.38
CA ALA A 103 7.97 0.94 -1.86
C ALA A 103 7.68 2.08 -0.89
N CYS A 104 8.50 3.11 -0.99
CA CYS A 104 8.40 4.33 -0.21
C CYS A 104 8.54 5.56 -1.11
N TYR A 105 7.71 6.57 -0.88
CA TYR A 105 7.81 7.89 -1.52
C TYR A 105 7.96 8.95 -0.45
N VAL A 106 8.99 9.77 -0.55
CA VAL A 106 9.21 10.86 0.41
C VAL A 106 8.56 12.11 -0.15
N PHE A 107 7.59 12.67 0.56
CA PHE A 107 6.93 13.93 0.21
C PHE A 107 7.37 15.02 1.18
N CYS A 108 8.19 15.96 0.71
CA CYS A 108 8.76 17.00 1.56
C CYS A 108 9.18 18.24 0.76
N GLN A 109 9.24 19.39 1.44
CA GLN A 109 9.71 20.64 0.84
C GLN A 109 11.22 20.66 0.59
N ASP A 110 12.01 20.02 1.46
CA ASP A 110 13.47 19.98 1.33
C ASP A 110 13.95 18.71 0.61
N GLN A 111 13.92 18.75 -0.73
CA GLN A 111 14.31 17.61 -1.56
C GLN A 111 15.78 17.22 -1.38
N LYS A 112 16.70 18.19 -1.40
CA LYS A 112 18.16 17.93 -1.46
C LYS A 112 18.67 17.24 -0.19
N ALA A 113 18.20 17.66 0.98
CA ALA A 113 18.62 17.02 2.23
C ALA A 113 18.11 15.58 2.31
N ASN A 114 16.88 15.33 1.84
CA ASN A 114 16.25 14.02 1.94
C ASN A 114 16.73 13.01 0.89
N GLU A 115 17.17 13.48 -0.28
CA GLU A 115 17.77 12.61 -1.31
C GLU A 115 19.02 11.88 -0.83
N GLN A 116 19.84 12.52 0.02
CA GLN A 116 21.10 11.94 0.51
C GLN A 116 20.89 10.65 1.29
N TRP A 117 19.84 10.58 2.13
CA TRP A 117 19.52 9.37 2.87
C TRP A 117 18.59 8.44 2.06
N ALA A 118 17.68 8.99 1.26
CA ALA A 118 16.75 8.20 0.44
C ALA A 118 17.48 7.28 -0.55
N ASN A 119 18.54 7.79 -1.20
CA ASN A 119 19.34 7.03 -2.16
C ASN A 119 20.05 5.81 -1.57
N LYS A 120 20.15 5.71 -0.24
CA LYS A 120 20.74 4.55 0.45
C LYS A 120 19.80 3.34 0.48
N TYR A 121 18.51 3.54 0.25
CA TYR A 121 17.48 2.51 0.37
C TYR A 121 16.81 2.24 -0.96
N HIS A 122 17.03 1.06 -1.55
CA HIS A 122 16.49 0.69 -2.86
C HIS A 122 14.95 0.66 -2.94
N LYS A 123 14.26 0.60 -1.78
CA LYS A 123 12.80 0.65 -1.69
C LYS A 123 12.25 2.08 -1.71
N VAL A 124 13.10 3.11 -1.64
CA VAL A 124 12.69 4.50 -1.75
C VAL A 124 12.68 4.89 -3.23
N ASN A 125 11.48 5.05 -3.78
CA ASN A 125 11.25 5.30 -5.21
C ASN A 125 11.44 6.78 -5.60
N GLY A 126 11.69 7.66 -4.63
CA GLY A 126 12.06 9.05 -4.88
C GLY A 126 11.64 10.02 -3.77
N VAL A 127 12.10 11.25 -3.91
CA VAL A 127 11.74 12.41 -3.09
C VAL A 127 10.98 13.41 -3.96
N PHE A 128 9.84 13.89 -3.47
CA PHE A 128 8.89 14.70 -4.22
C PHE A 128 8.55 15.96 -3.43
N VAL A 129 8.65 17.12 -4.09
CA VAL A 129 8.17 18.41 -3.57
C VAL A 129 6.78 18.72 -4.10
N GLU A 130 6.55 18.39 -5.37
CA GLU A 130 5.29 18.68 -6.04
C GLU A 130 4.31 17.51 -5.91
N ARG A 131 3.14 17.80 -5.33
CA ARG A 131 2.01 16.85 -5.22
C ARG A 131 1.67 16.19 -6.56
N GLY A 132 1.59 16.96 -7.65
CA GLY A 132 1.27 16.41 -8.97
C GLY A 132 2.27 15.35 -9.43
N LYS A 133 3.56 15.54 -9.16
CA LYS A 133 4.62 14.55 -9.48
C LYS A 133 4.49 13.30 -8.62
N LEU A 134 4.21 13.46 -7.32
CA LEU A 134 3.97 12.34 -6.40
C LEU A 134 2.79 11.48 -6.87
N VAL A 135 1.63 12.10 -7.11
CA VAL A 135 0.39 11.42 -7.52
C VAL A 135 0.59 10.71 -8.86
N ALA A 136 1.20 11.39 -9.84
CA ALA A 136 1.48 10.81 -11.15
C ALA A 136 2.45 9.62 -11.06
N LYS A 137 3.48 9.72 -10.22
CA LYS A 137 4.45 8.64 -10.01
C LYS A 137 3.81 7.42 -9.35
N ILE A 138 3.02 7.63 -8.30
CA ILE A 138 2.30 6.54 -7.62
C ILE A 138 1.36 5.86 -8.61
N SER A 139 0.52 6.64 -9.32
CA SER A 139 -0.43 6.11 -10.30
C SER A 139 0.27 5.26 -11.38
N LYS A 140 1.38 5.75 -11.94
CA LYS A 140 2.19 5.01 -12.91
C LYS A 140 2.75 3.70 -12.34
N ASP A 141 3.24 3.74 -11.11
CA ASP A 141 3.81 2.56 -10.45
C ASP A 141 2.74 1.52 -10.12
N GLN A 142 1.50 1.93 -9.80
CA GLN A 142 0.37 1.02 -9.61
C GLN A 142 -0.04 0.31 -10.92
N ILE A 143 -0.17 1.06 -12.02
CA ILE A 143 -0.49 0.48 -13.33
C ILE A 143 0.56 -0.56 -13.73
N SER A 144 1.83 -0.26 -13.45
CA SER A 144 2.95 -1.16 -13.78
C SER A 144 2.92 -2.43 -12.94
N ARG A 145 2.55 -2.35 -11.64
CA ARG A 145 2.42 -3.52 -10.75
C ARG A 145 1.27 -4.41 -11.17
N ASN A 146 0.09 -3.83 -11.42
CA ASN A 146 -1.09 -4.59 -11.84
C ASN A 146 -0.83 -5.32 -13.16
N LYS A 147 -0.17 -4.67 -14.13
CA LYS A 147 0.19 -5.32 -15.39
C LYS A 147 1.15 -6.51 -15.20
N VAL A 148 2.08 -6.43 -14.25
CA VAL A 148 2.98 -7.54 -13.92
C VAL A 148 2.22 -8.68 -13.27
N GLU A 149 1.33 -8.41 -12.31
CA GLU A 149 0.51 -9.43 -11.66
C GLU A 149 -0.48 -10.10 -12.64
N ASP A 150 -1.10 -9.31 -13.54
CA ASP A 150 -1.94 -9.82 -14.62
C ASP A 150 -1.13 -10.67 -15.62
N SER A 151 0.12 -10.29 -15.89
CA SER A 151 1.00 -11.08 -16.78
C SER A 151 1.58 -12.32 -16.11
N ALA A 152 1.77 -12.30 -14.78
CA ALA A 152 2.20 -13.45 -13.98
C ALA A 152 1.05 -14.44 -13.76
N SER A 153 -0.18 -13.96 -13.90
CA SER A 153 -1.38 -14.77 -14.16
C SER A 153 -1.35 -15.29 -15.60
N ILE A 154 -0.30 -16.04 -15.98
CA ILE A 154 -0.40 -16.94 -17.13
C ILE A 154 -1.44 -17.97 -16.75
N SER A 155 -2.67 -17.67 -17.11
CA SER A 155 -3.74 -18.63 -17.19
C SER A 155 -3.32 -19.63 -18.27
N VAL A 156 -3.01 -20.84 -17.82
CA VAL A 156 -2.88 -22.01 -18.69
C VAL A 156 -4.29 -22.34 -19.19
N ILE A 157 -4.79 -21.51 -20.11
CA ILE A 157 -6.00 -21.81 -20.86
C ILE A 157 -5.51 -22.35 -22.19
N THR A 158 -5.43 -23.68 -22.24
CA THR A 158 -5.28 -24.43 -23.47
C THR A 158 -6.46 -24.18 -24.39
N SER A 159 -6.35 -23.17 -25.26
CA SER A 159 -7.17 -23.02 -26.45
C SER A 159 -6.22 -22.76 -27.61
N GLY A 160 -6.06 -23.78 -28.45
CA GLY A 160 -4.87 -23.98 -29.27
C GLY A 160 -4.67 -23.04 -30.46
N SER A 161 -3.41 -22.92 -30.88
CA SER A 161 -2.98 -23.37 -32.21
C SER A 161 -1.44 -23.27 -32.38
N GLN A 162 -0.82 -24.44 -32.60
CA GLN A 162 0.25 -24.67 -33.59
C GLN A 162 1.70 -24.18 -33.38
N SER A 163 2.17 -23.69 -32.22
CA SER A 163 3.63 -23.40 -32.08
C SER A 163 4.35 -23.83 -30.81
N LEU A 164 3.67 -24.45 -29.83
CA LEU A 164 4.28 -24.91 -28.57
C LEU A 164 4.38 -26.44 -28.42
N GLN A 165 3.80 -27.23 -29.34
CA GLN A 165 3.79 -28.70 -29.21
C GLN A 165 5.19 -29.32 -29.31
N ALA A 166 6.08 -28.82 -30.18
CA ALA A 166 7.40 -29.43 -30.36
C ALA A 166 8.27 -29.30 -29.10
N ARG A 167 8.27 -28.13 -28.46
CA ARG A 167 9.13 -27.87 -27.29
C ARG A 167 8.61 -28.55 -26.02
N ASN A 168 7.28 -28.65 -25.86
CA ASN A 168 6.65 -29.34 -24.73
C ASN A 168 6.71 -30.87 -24.89
N ALA A 169 6.60 -31.39 -26.11
CA ALA A 169 6.74 -32.82 -26.36
C ALA A 169 8.14 -33.31 -25.97
N ILE A 170 9.21 -32.58 -26.34
CA ILE A 170 10.59 -32.93 -25.99
C ILE A 170 10.75 -33.05 -24.47
N PHE A 171 10.14 -32.15 -23.70
CA PHE A 171 10.21 -32.20 -22.24
C PHE A 171 9.49 -33.42 -21.64
N MET A 172 8.31 -33.78 -22.17
CA MET A 172 7.60 -34.99 -21.75
C MET A 172 8.35 -36.28 -22.10
N TRP A 173 9.05 -36.30 -23.25
CA TRP A 173 9.90 -37.43 -23.62
C TRP A 173 11.07 -37.63 -22.65
N PHE A 174 11.73 -36.56 -22.22
CA PHE A 174 12.78 -36.66 -21.20
C PHE A 174 12.25 -37.16 -19.86
N GLN A 175 11.06 -36.72 -19.45
CA GLN A 175 10.45 -37.18 -18.20
C GLN A 175 10.14 -38.69 -18.24
N LEU A 176 9.57 -39.19 -19.35
CA LEU A 176 9.27 -40.61 -19.52
C LEU A 176 10.54 -41.46 -19.62
N PHE A 177 11.58 -40.94 -20.26
CA PHE A 177 12.87 -41.63 -20.40
C PHE A 177 13.61 -41.77 -19.07
N ILE A 178 13.50 -40.79 -18.18
CA ILE A 178 14.08 -40.86 -16.83
C ILE A 178 13.35 -41.89 -15.97
N GLU A 179 12.02 -42.00 -16.04
CA GLU A 179 11.25 -43.00 -15.28
C GLU A 179 11.45 -44.45 -15.76
N VAL A 180 11.88 -44.66 -17.02
CA VAL A 180 12.20 -46.00 -17.54
C VAL A 180 13.64 -46.43 -17.22
N LEU A 181 14.52 -45.48 -16.90
CA LEU A 181 15.93 -45.73 -16.55
C LEU A 181 16.22 -45.76 -15.04
N LEU A 182 15.23 -45.44 -14.20
CA LEU A 182 15.23 -45.59 -12.75
C LEU A 182 14.42 -46.81 -12.33
#